data_AF-A0A7Y4L7E1-F1
#
_entry.id   AF-A0A7Y4L7E1-F1
#
_cell.length_a   1.000
_cell.length_b   1.000
_cell.length_c   1.000
_cell.angle_alpha   90.00
_cell.angle_beta   90.00
_cell.angle_gamma   90.00
#
_symmetry.space_group_name_H-M   'P 1'
#
loop_
_entity.id
_entity.type
_entity.pdbx_description
1 polymer ?
#
loop_
_entity_poly.entity_id
_entity_poly.type
_entity_poly.pdbx_seq_one_letter_code
_entity_poly.pdbx_strand_id
1 'polypeptide(L)'
;MTATVETPLVPGPIQGPTREEPMIEALLLDEYRSLAHLAYLILPPAFSRARRIAAAHRVVQRAVPPGLPVPDREPREFLRSRVVQEATRQAACRSLLDRAGGVFAPADALGFDPCSVELDRTAIAQRIARGRRIAVAATAVLAIGLFAALLFS
;
A
#
# COMPACT_ATOMS: atom_id res chain seq x y z
N MET A 1 -38.76 -5.33 51.33
CA MET A 1 -38.31 -6.38 50.39
C MET A 1 -38.65 -5.91 49.00
N THR A 2 -37.73 -5.19 48.35
CA THR A 2 -37.92 -4.57 47.03
C THR A 2 -37.49 -5.56 45.95
N ALA A 3 -38.45 -6.07 45.18
CA ALA A 3 -38.19 -6.95 44.05
C ALA A 3 -37.69 -6.12 42.85
N THR A 4 -36.43 -6.32 42.48
CA THR A 4 -35.85 -5.82 41.23
C THR A 4 -36.43 -6.63 40.08
N VAL A 5 -37.25 -5.97 39.25
CA VAL A 5 -37.74 -6.53 37.99
C VAL A 5 -36.60 -6.42 36.97
N GLU A 6 -35.81 -7.48 36.86
CA GLU A 6 -34.90 -7.71 35.73
C GLU A 6 -35.75 -7.83 34.46
N THR A 7 -35.85 -6.75 33.70
CA THR A 7 -36.47 -6.76 32.38
C THR A 7 -35.47 -7.44 31.44
N PRO A 8 -35.81 -8.57 30.80
CA PRO A 8 -34.88 -9.23 29.90
C PRO A 8 -34.60 -8.29 28.73
N LEU A 9 -33.32 -7.99 28.50
CA LEU A 9 -32.86 -7.35 27.27
C LEU A 9 -33.17 -8.30 26.12
N VAL A 10 -34.38 -8.23 25.56
CA VAL A 10 -34.69 -8.85 24.28
C VAL A 10 -33.86 -8.08 23.26
N PRO A 11 -32.86 -8.68 22.60
CA PRO A 11 -32.20 -8.03 21.49
C PRO A 11 -33.33 -7.79 20.47
N GLY A 12 -33.66 -6.52 20.22
CA GLY A 12 -34.50 -6.19 19.08
C GLY A 12 -33.91 -6.86 17.84
N PRO A 13 -34.73 -7.26 16.86
CA PRO A 13 -34.20 -7.84 15.64
C PRO A 13 -33.16 -6.87 15.11
N ILE A 14 -31.89 -7.30 15.10
CA ILE A 14 -30.88 -6.61 14.32
C ILE A 14 -31.46 -6.74 12.92
N GLN A 15 -32.04 -5.66 12.40
CA GLN A 15 -32.28 -5.50 10.98
C GLN A 15 -30.89 -5.40 10.38
N GLY A 16 -30.21 -6.55 10.38
CA GLY A 16 -29.01 -6.80 9.62
C GLY A 16 -29.41 -6.55 8.18
N PRO A 17 -28.57 -5.82 7.46
CA PRO A 17 -28.98 -5.31 6.18
C PRO A 17 -29.41 -6.43 5.23
N THR A 18 -30.35 -6.10 4.36
CA THR A 18 -30.84 -6.94 3.26
C THR A 18 -29.70 -7.76 2.68
N ARG A 19 -29.94 -9.07 2.46
CA ARG A 19 -28.99 -10.11 2.00
C ARG A 19 -27.97 -9.70 0.90
N GLU A 20 -28.25 -8.61 0.19
CA GLU A 20 -27.44 -8.01 -0.85
C GLU A 20 -26.29 -7.14 -0.32
N GLU A 21 -26.45 -6.41 0.80
CA GLU A 21 -25.38 -5.60 1.39
C GLU A 21 -24.14 -6.41 1.83
N PRO A 22 -24.26 -7.57 2.54
CA PRO A 22 -23.07 -8.36 2.87
C PRO A 22 -22.39 -8.95 1.62
N MET A 23 -23.13 -9.17 0.53
CA MET A 23 -22.55 -9.61 -0.75
C MET A 23 -21.80 -8.46 -1.43
N ILE A 24 -22.35 -7.24 -1.40
CA ILE A 24 -21.71 -6.03 -1.94
C ILE A 24 -20.45 -5.70 -1.13
N GLU A 25 -20.50 -5.83 0.20
CA GLU A 25 -19.36 -5.62 1.08
C GLU A 25 -18.24 -6.64 0.84
N ALA A 26 -18.58 -7.93 0.69
CA ALA A 26 -17.63 -8.97 0.32
C ALA A 26 -17.01 -8.73 -1.06
N LEU A 27 -17.81 -8.30 -2.05
CA LEU A 27 -17.35 -7.95 -3.39
C LEU A 27 -16.37 -6.76 -3.35
N LEU A 28 -16.64 -5.75 -2.51
CA LEU A 28 -15.77 -4.60 -2.31
C LEU A 28 -14.45 -4.99 -1.63
N LEU A 29 -14.47 -5.90 -0.66
CA LEU A 29 -13.27 -6.38 0.04
C LEU A 29 -12.33 -7.16 -0.88
N ASP A 30 -12.86 -8.11 -1.66
CA ASP A 30 -12.08 -8.86 -2.65
C ASP A 30 -11.56 -7.95 -3.77
N GLU A 31 -12.39 -7.01 -4.24
CA GLU A 31 -11.97 -6.08 -5.28
C GLU A 31 -10.90 -5.11 -4.75
N TYR A 32 -10.99 -4.64 -3.50
CA TYR A 32 -10.00 -3.74 -2.90
C TYR A 32 -8.58 -4.33 -2.94
N ARG A 33 -8.44 -5.61 -2.60
CA ARG A 33 -7.16 -6.33 -2.69
C ARG A 33 -6.62 -6.35 -4.12
N SER A 34 -7.47 -6.70 -5.08
CA SER A 34 -7.10 -6.73 -6.50
C SER A 34 -6.71 -5.35 -7.05
N LEU A 35 -7.40 -4.29 -6.61
CA LEU A 35 -7.14 -2.91 -7.02
C LEU A 35 -5.84 -2.38 -6.41
N ALA A 36 -5.55 -2.71 -5.15
CA ALA A 36 -4.29 -2.35 -4.50
C ALA A 36 -3.11 -3.05 -5.18
N HIS A 37 -3.26 -4.32 -5.55
CA HIS A 37 -2.28 -5.06 -6.32
C HIS A 37 -2.06 -4.43 -7.71
N LEU A 38 -3.14 -4.10 -8.43
CA LEU A 38 -3.07 -3.44 -9.73
C LEU A 38 -2.35 -2.09 -9.65
N ALA A 39 -2.71 -1.25 -8.69
CA ALA A 39 -2.07 0.05 -8.46
C ALA A 39 -0.57 -0.11 -8.14
N TYR A 40 -0.22 -1.11 -7.34
CA TYR A 40 1.16 -1.41 -6.97
C TYR A 40 2.01 -1.82 -8.18
N LEU A 41 1.47 -2.63 -9.10
CA LEU A 41 2.14 -3.03 -10.34
C LEU A 41 2.40 -1.83 -11.27
N ILE A 42 1.43 -0.91 -11.38
CA ILE A 42 1.54 0.29 -12.24
C ILE A 42 2.51 1.31 -11.63
N LEU A 43 2.55 1.44 -10.30
CA LEU A 43 3.41 2.38 -9.61
C LEU A 43 4.90 2.03 -9.83
N PRO A 44 5.76 2.99 -10.24
CA PRO A 44 7.16 2.69 -10.52
C PRO A 44 7.94 2.25 -9.26
N PRO A 45 8.89 1.30 -9.38
CA PRO A 45 9.75 0.85 -8.29
C PRO A 45 10.76 1.96 -8.01
N ALA A 46 10.44 2.90 -7.13
CA ALA A 46 11.35 4.00 -6.80
C ALA A 46 11.30 4.40 -5.31
N PHE A 47 10.46 3.71 -4.54
CA PHE A 47 10.41 3.84 -3.09
C PHE A 47 10.71 2.48 -2.44
N SER A 48 11.20 2.48 -1.20
CA SER A 48 11.21 1.27 -0.37
C SER A 48 9.84 0.56 -0.44
N ARG A 49 9.79 -0.77 -0.49
CA ARG A 49 8.55 -1.59 -0.61
C ARG A 49 7.36 -1.02 0.19
N ALA A 50 7.56 -0.69 1.46
CA ALA A 50 6.52 -0.12 2.34
C ALA A 50 5.90 1.19 1.84
N ARG A 51 6.71 2.08 1.25
CA ARG A 51 6.21 3.33 0.65
C ARG A 51 5.47 3.09 -0.66
N ARG A 52 5.88 2.09 -1.46
CA ARG A 52 5.16 1.68 -2.68
C ARG A 52 3.80 1.07 -2.34
N ILE A 53 3.73 0.23 -1.30
CA ILE A 53 2.47 -0.31 -0.76
C ILE A 53 1.57 0.83 -0.27
N ALA A 54 2.08 1.74 0.58
CA ALA A 54 1.29 2.87 1.06
C ALA A 54 0.81 3.79 -0.08
N ALA A 55 1.63 3.98 -1.12
CA ALA A 55 1.23 4.71 -2.31
C ALA A 55 0.12 4.00 -3.09
N ALA A 56 0.20 2.68 -3.24
CA ALA A 56 -0.84 1.88 -3.89
C ALA A 56 -2.19 2.00 -3.15
N HIS A 57 -2.19 1.88 -1.81
CA HIS A 57 -3.40 2.09 -1.02
C HIS A 57 -3.97 3.50 -1.18
N ARG A 58 -3.13 4.54 -1.21
CA ARG A 58 -3.58 5.91 -1.45
C ARG A 58 -4.21 6.10 -2.83
N VAL A 59 -3.67 5.45 -3.87
CA VAL A 59 -4.27 5.48 -5.21
C VAL A 59 -5.68 4.88 -5.16
N VAL A 60 -5.85 3.72 -4.55
CA VAL A 60 -7.17 3.07 -4.43
C VAL A 60 -8.13 3.93 -3.62
N GLN A 61 -7.70 4.49 -2.49
CA GLN A 61 -8.53 5.38 -1.66
C GLN A 61 -8.95 6.67 -2.39
N ARG A 62 -8.11 7.19 -3.30
CA ARG A 62 -8.47 8.35 -4.14
C ARG A 62 -9.38 7.98 -5.29
N ALA A 63 -9.14 6.83 -5.91
CA ALA A 63 -9.97 6.31 -6.99
C ALA A 63 -11.35 5.86 -6.51
N VAL A 64 -11.49 5.53 -5.22
CA VAL A 64 -12.74 5.06 -4.59
C VAL A 64 -13.03 5.86 -3.32
N PRO A 65 -13.45 7.14 -3.45
CA PRO A 65 -13.85 7.95 -2.31
C PRO A 65 -15.18 7.45 -1.72
N PRO A 66 -15.45 7.72 -0.44
CA PRO A 66 -16.74 7.39 0.17
C PRO A 66 -17.88 8.09 -0.58
N GLY A 67 -18.98 7.35 -0.83
CA GLY A 67 -20.13 7.87 -1.56
C GLY A 67 -19.96 8.00 -3.08
N LEU A 68 -18.92 7.36 -3.65
CA LEU A 68 -18.79 7.27 -5.11
C LEU A 68 -20.03 6.58 -5.71
N PRO A 69 -20.77 7.23 -6.63
CA PRO A 69 -21.81 6.54 -7.39
C PRO A 69 -21.13 5.52 -8.32
N VAL A 70 -21.33 4.24 -8.02
CA VAL A 70 -20.85 3.13 -8.84
C VAL A 70 -22.02 2.68 -9.73
N PRO A 71 -21.81 2.49 -11.05
CA PRO A 71 -22.87 2.00 -11.92
C PRO A 71 -23.29 0.59 -11.51
N ASP A 72 -24.61 0.32 -11.60
CA ASP A 72 -25.17 -1.00 -11.30
C ASP A 72 -24.68 -2.09 -12.27
N ARG A 73 -24.29 -1.68 -13.47
CA ARG A 73 -23.70 -2.56 -14.49
C ARG A 73 -22.19 -2.38 -14.52
N GLU A 74 -21.48 -3.50 -14.50
CA GLU A 74 -20.01 -3.59 -14.58
C GLU A 74 -19.26 -2.77 -13.50
N PRO A 75 -19.66 -2.83 -12.21
CA PRO A 75 -19.03 -2.06 -11.14
C PRO A 75 -17.52 -2.32 -11.02
N ARG A 76 -17.08 -3.56 -11.29
CA ARG A 76 -15.66 -3.95 -11.24
C ARG A 76 -14.81 -3.23 -12.27
N GLU A 77 -15.26 -3.19 -13.52
CA GLU A 77 -14.51 -2.59 -14.62
C GLU A 77 -14.39 -1.07 -14.44
N PHE A 78 -15.47 -0.44 -13.97
CA PHE A 78 -15.48 0.96 -13.59
C PHE A 78 -14.42 1.29 -12.53
N LEU A 79 -14.37 0.52 -11.44
CA LEU A 79 -13.38 0.73 -10.36
C LEU A 79 -11.94 0.49 -10.84
N ARG A 80 -11.72 -0.54 -11.66
CA ARG A 80 -10.40 -0.83 -12.26
C ARG A 80 -9.92 0.32 -13.15
N SER A 81 -10.78 0.81 -14.03
CA SER A 81 -10.44 1.92 -14.93
C SER A 81 -10.04 3.18 -14.15
N ARG A 82 -10.79 3.53 -13.10
CA ARG A 82 -10.48 4.65 -12.19
C ARG A 82 -9.11 4.48 -11.52
N VAL A 83 -8.82 3.30 -11.00
CA VAL A 83 -7.53 3.01 -10.33
C VAL A 83 -6.37 3.08 -11.32
N VAL A 84 -6.52 2.53 -12.53
CA VAL A 84 -5.50 2.62 -13.58
C VAL A 84 -5.23 4.07 -13.96
N GLN A 85 -6.29 4.86 -14.13
CA GLN A 85 -6.17 6.27 -14.48
C GLN A 85 -5.42 7.07 -13.40
N GLU A 86 -5.78 6.89 -12.12
CA GLU A 86 -5.12 7.57 -11.01
C GLU A 86 -3.68 7.08 -10.79
N ALA A 87 -3.44 5.77 -10.91
CA ALA A 87 -2.09 5.22 -10.81
C ALA A 87 -1.17 5.79 -11.91
N THR A 88 -1.68 5.89 -13.14
CA THR A 88 -0.95 6.43 -14.29
C THR A 88 -0.71 7.93 -14.13
N ARG A 89 -1.71 8.69 -13.68
CA ARG A 89 -1.58 10.12 -13.37
C ARG A 89 -0.51 10.36 -12.31
N GLN A 90 -0.51 9.57 -11.24
CA GLN A 90 0.48 9.67 -10.18
C GLN A 90 1.89 9.24 -10.65
N ALA A 91 1.98 8.26 -11.55
CA ALA A 91 3.25 7.88 -12.17
C ALA A 91 3.80 8.98 -13.08
N ALA A 92 2.94 9.73 -13.78
CA ALA A 92 3.33 10.83 -14.67
C ALA A 92 3.85 12.07 -13.93
N CYS A 93 3.28 12.41 -12.76
CA CYS A 93 3.64 13.63 -12.00
C CYS A 93 4.96 13.53 -11.20
N ARG A 94 5.90 12.67 -11.58
CA ARG A 94 7.03 12.29 -10.71
C ARG A 94 8.33 13.07 -10.98
N SER A 95 9.02 13.48 -9.90
CA SER A 95 10.28 14.23 -9.98
C SER A 95 11.49 13.35 -10.36
N LEU A 96 12.56 13.95 -10.87
CA LEU A 96 13.78 13.22 -11.27
C LEU A 96 14.48 12.49 -10.11
N LEU A 97 14.36 12.99 -8.88
CA LEU A 97 14.90 12.36 -7.67
C LEU A 97 14.26 10.99 -7.39
N ASP A 98 12.97 10.88 -7.64
CA ASP A 98 12.26 9.62 -7.56
C ASP A 98 12.71 8.64 -8.66
N ARG A 99 13.04 9.14 -9.85
CA ARG A 99 13.54 8.31 -10.95
C ARG A 99 14.91 7.71 -10.62
N ALA A 100 15.77 8.44 -9.90
CA ALA A 100 17.07 7.94 -9.41
C ALA A 100 16.93 6.90 -8.29
N GLY A 101 15.90 7.03 -7.43
CA GLY A 101 15.59 6.06 -6.38
C GLY A 101 15.24 4.65 -6.89
N GLY A 102 14.84 4.53 -8.16
CA GLY A 102 14.49 3.26 -8.77
C GLY A 102 15.65 2.34 -9.12
N VAL A 103 16.87 2.87 -9.24
CA VAL A 103 18.09 2.07 -9.44
C VAL A 103 18.37 1.16 -8.24
N PHE A 104 17.88 1.54 -7.05
CA PHE A 104 18.04 0.78 -5.81
C PHE A 104 16.74 0.12 -5.33
N ALA A 105 15.66 0.21 -6.11
CA ALA A 105 14.37 -0.34 -5.71
C ALA A 105 14.35 -1.87 -5.93
N PRO A 106 13.89 -2.65 -4.93
CA PRO A 106 13.82 -4.10 -5.07
C PRO A 106 12.82 -4.48 -6.17
N ALA A 107 13.23 -5.40 -7.06
CA ALA A 107 12.31 -6.10 -7.93
C ALA A 107 11.50 -7.08 -7.07
N ASP A 108 10.26 -6.70 -6.76
CA ASP A 108 9.33 -7.57 -6.06
C ASP A 108 8.88 -8.70 -7.01
N ALA A 109 8.82 -9.94 -6.52
CA ALA A 109 8.37 -11.08 -7.31
C ALA A 109 6.92 -10.88 -7.80
N LEU A 110 6.59 -11.38 -8.99
CA LEU A 110 5.26 -11.24 -9.61
C LEU A 110 4.09 -11.79 -8.76
N GLY A 111 4.37 -12.66 -7.78
CA GLY A 111 3.38 -13.18 -6.82
C GLY A 111 3.28 -12.38 -5.51
N PHE A 112 3.98 -11.26 -5.36
CA PHE A 112 3.90 -10.44 -4.15
C PHE A 112 2.54 -9.76 -4.05
N ASP A 113 1.83 -10.01 -2.95
CA ASP A 113 0.55 -9.38 -2.70
C ASP A 113 0.68 -8.27 -1.63
N PRO A 114 0.35 -7.01 -1.96
CA PRO A 114 0.51 -5.89 -1.04
C PRO A 114 -0.44 -5.94 0.16
N CYS A 115 -1.57 -6.64 0.06
CA CYS A 115 -2.57 -6.73 1.12
C CYS A 115 -2.33 -7.90 2.06
N SER A 116 -1.62 -8.95 1.62
CA SER A 116 -1.11 -9.98 2.54
C SER A 116 0.19 -9.49 3.15
N VAL A 117 0.08 -8.60 4.15
CA VAL A 117 1.24 -8.23 4.95
C VAL A 117 1.52 -9.35 5.94
N GLU A 118 2.04 -10.48 5.46
CA GLU A 118 2.95 -11.25 6.29
C GLU A 118 4.19 -10.39 6.46
N LEU A 119 4.37 -9.79 7.65
CA LEU A 119 5.64 -9.21 8.04
C LEU A 119 6.66 -10.35 8.10
N ASP A 120 7.23 -10.69 6.94
CA ASP A 120 8.29 -11.66 6.82
C ASP A 120 9.49 -11.14 7.63
N ARG A 121 9.78 -11.79 8.77
CA ARG A 121 10.91 -11.45 9.64
C ARG A 121 12.23 -11.41 8.88
N THR A 122 12.36 -12.21 7.83
CA THR A 122 13.58 -12.26 7.01
C THR A 122 13.75 -10.99 6.18
N ALA A 123 12.65 -10.38 5.72
CA ALA A 123 12.67 -9.10 5.01
C ALA A 123 13.14 -7.94 5.90
N ILE A 124 12.76 -7.95 7.19
CA ILE A 124 13.22 -6.97 8.18
C ILE A 124 14.72 -7.11 8.42
N ALA A 125 15.21 -8.33 8.64
CA ALA A 125 16.63 -8.61 8.86
C ALA A 125 17.49 -8.19 7.65
N GLN A 126 17.03 -8.48 6.44
CA GLN A 126 17.70 -8.05 5.21
C GLN A 126 17.75 -6.53 5.07
N ARG A 127 16.69 -5.82 5.50
CA ARG A 127 16.64 -4.35 5.45
C ARG A 127 17.67 -3.71 6.40
N ILE A 128 17.82 -4.25 7.60
CA ILE A 128 18.82 -3.79 8.58
C ILE A 128 20.24 -4.06 8.05
N ALA A 129 20.49 -5.25 7.50
CA ALA A 129 21.79 -5.61 6.94
C ALA A 129 22.18 -4.71 5.75
N ARG A 130 21.23 -4.39 4.85
CA ARG A 130 21.47 -3.47 3.73
C ARG A 130 21.71 -2.03 4.19
N GLY A 131 20.96 -1.54 5.18
CA GLY A 131 21.16 -0.22 5.77
C GLY A 131 22.58 -0.05 6.34
N ARG A 132 23.06 -1.09 7.05
CA ARG A 132 24.44 -1.11 7.55
C ARG A 132 25.48 -1.09 6.43
N ARG A 133 25.27 -1.84 5.34
CA ARG A 133 26.20 -1.85 4.19
C ARG A 133 26.28 -0.47 3.51
N ILE A 134 25.15 0.20 3.32
CA ILE A 134 25.12 1.53 2.69
C ILE A 134 25.82 2.57 3.59
N ALA A 135 25.56 2.54 4.89
CA ALA A 135 26.22 3.44 5.83
C ALA A 135 27.75 3.24 5.81
N VAL A 136 28.21 1.99 5.88
CA VAL A 136 29.65 1.66 5.81
C VAL A 136 30.26 2.14 4.49
N ALA A 137 29.60 1.91 3.34
CA ALA A 137 30.10 2.36 2.05
C ALA A 137 30.18 3.89 1.95
N ALA A 138 29.15 4.60 2.43
CA ALA A 138 29.14 6.06 2.45
C ALA A 138 30.25 6.63 3.34
N THR A 139 30.45 6.05 4.53
CA THR A 139 31.55 6.42 5.43
C THR A 139 32.91 6.14 4.79
N ALA A 140 33.08 5.01 4.09
CA ALA A 140 34.33 4.69 3.40
C ALA A 140 34.62 5.70 2.27
N VAL A 141 33.62 6.05 1.46
CA VAL A 141 33.77 7.07 0.40
C VAL A 141 34.13 8.43 0.99
N LEU A 142 33.45 8.85 2.07
CA LEU A 142 33.79 10.09 2.77
C LEU A 142 35.22 10.07 3.33
N ALA A 143 35.61 8.98 3.97
CA ALA A 143 36.95 8.83 4.54
C ALA A 143 38.03 8.87 3.46
N ILE A 144 37.83 8.16 2.34
CA ILE A 144 38.74 8.18 1.19
C ILE A 144 38.85 9.59 0.61
N GLY A 145 37.73 10.30 0.45
CA GLY A 145 37.71 11.67 -0.03
C GLY A 145 38.48 12.63 0.89
N LEU A 146 38.34 12.46 2.21
CA LEU A 146 39.04 13.27 3.20
C LEU A 146 40.54 12.96 3.22
N PHE A 147 40.93 11.69 3.08
CA PHE A 147 42.32 11.27 2.96
C PHE A 147 42.98 11.79 1.69
N ALA A 148 42.28 11.71 0.56
CA ALA A 148 42.75 12.27 -0.71
C ALA A 148 42.91 13.80 -0.59
N ALA A 149 41.94 14.50 -0.01
CA ALA A 149 42.04 15.93 0.21
C ALA A 149 43.30 16.29 1.04
N LEU A 150 43.58 15.55 2.11
CA LEU A 150 44.78 15.76 2.94
C LEU A 150 46.10 15.44 2.22
N LEU A 151 46.12 14.45 1.32
CA LEU A 151 47.31 14.09 0.55
C LEU A 151 47.61 15.08 -0.59
N PHE A 152 46.58 15.74 -1.12
CA PHE A 152 46.69 16.71 -2.21
C PHE A 152 46.64 18.18 -1.73
N SER A 153 46.61 18.42 -0.42
CA SER A 153 46.75 19.74 0.22
C SER A 153 48.20 19.99 0.63
#